data_AF-A0A920HN73-F1
#
_entry.id   AF-A0A920HN73-F1
#
_cell.length_a   1.000
_cell.length_b   1.000
_cell.length_c   1.000
_cell.angle_alpha   90.00
_cell.angle_beta   90.00
_cell.angle_gamma   90.00
#
_symmetry.space_group_name_H-M   'P 1'
#
loop_
_entity.id
_entity.type
_entity.pdbx_description
1 polymer ?
#
loop_
_entity_poly.entity_id
_entity_poly.type
_entity_poly.pdbx_seq_one_letter_code
_entity_poly.pdbx_strand_id
1 'polypeptide(L)'
;MVKINELLSLIEIRADDYENITIISRTHGQPASPTKLGKEFMVFWTRINEQLKSLKQIPNSAKFAGAVGNFNAHKVAYPNINWKNLQRIL
;
A
#
# COMPACT_ATOMS: atom_id res chain seq x y z
N MET A 1 -3.73 5.87 3.27
CA MET A 1 -3.82 5.70 1.81
C MET A 1 -4.21 6.98 1.07
N VAL A 2 -5.09 7.83 1.61
CA VAL A 2 -5.51 9.11 0.96
C VAL A 2 -4.32 9.93 0.42
N LYS A 3 -3.34 10.25 1.26
CA LYS A 3 -2.13 11.01 0.85
C LYS A 3 -1.30 10.35 -0.26
N ILE A 4 -1.26 9.02 -0.33
CA ILE A 4 -0.52 8.30 -1.39
C ILE A 4 -1.28 8.41 -2.70
N ASN A 5 -2.61 8.30 -2.68
CA ASN A 5 -3.42 8.51 -3.87
C ASN A 5 -3.30 9.96 -4.37
N GLU A 6 -3.34 10.95 -3.48
CA GLU A 6 -3.12 12.36 -3.83
C GLU A 6 -1.76 12.57 -4.49
N LEU A 7 -0.70 11.95 -3.96
CA LEU A 7 0.63 11.99 -4.56
C LEU A 7 0.65 11.33 -5.94
N LEU A 8 0.03 10.15 -6.11
CA LEU A 8 -0.06 9.48 -7.40
C LEU A 8 -0.78 10.36 -8.44
N SER A 9 -1.90 10.98 -8.07
CA SER A 9 -2.61 11.93 -8.94
C SER A 9 -1.75 13.14 -9.29
N LEU A 10 -0.98 13.68 -8.34
CA LEU A 10 -0.08 14.79 -8.61
C LEU A 10 1.06 14.41 -9.56
N ILE A 11 1.63 13.22 -9.42
CA ILE A 11 2.66 12.72 -10.34
C ILE A 11 2.10 12.55 -11.75
N GLU A 12 0.88 12.03 -11.87
CA GLU A 12 0.18 11.87 -13.15
C GLU A 12 -0.05 13.22 -13.84
N ILE A 13 -0.61 14.21 -13.13
CA ILE A 13 -0.78 15.58 -13.65
C ILE A 13 0.55 16.15 -14.15
N ARG A 14 1.64 15.97 -13.39
CA ARG A 14 2.96 16.48 -13.79
C ARG A 14 3.56 15.69 -14.96
N ALA A 15 3.26 14.40 -15.07
CA ALA A 15 3.69 13.61 -16.21
C ALA A 15 3.07 14.15 -17.51
N ASP A 16 1.79 14.51 -17.47
CA ASP A 16 1.07 15.12 -18.59
C ASP A 16 1.60 16.52 -18.91
N ASP A 17 1.76 17.38 -17.88
CA ASP A 17 2.35 18.73 -18.03
C ASP A 17 3.72 18.69 -18.74
N TYR A 18 4.48 17.60 -18.54
CA TYR A 18 5.85 17.44 -19.03
C TYR A 18 6.02 16.41 -20.15
N GLU A 19 4.92 15.92 -20.74
CA GLU A 19 4.93 14.85 -21.74
C GLU A 19 5.85 15.18 -22.93
N ASN A 20 5.80 16.43 -23.39
CA ASN A 20 6.52 16.86 -24.58
C ASN A 20 7.94 17.37 -24.30
N ILE A 21 8.34 17.53 -23.03
CA ILE A 21 9.66 18.06 -22.66
C ILE A 21 10.73 16.98 -22.82
N THR A 22 11.66 17.18 -23.76
CA THR A 22 12.84 16.32 -23.92
C THR A 22 13.97 16.76 -22.99
N ILE A 23 14.60 15.82 -22.29
CA ILE A 23 15.75 16.05 -21.41
C ILE A 23 16.91 15.10 -21.77
N ILE A 24 18.16 15.51 -21.47
CA ILE A 24 19.33 14.62 -21.52
C ILE A 24 19.33 13.75 -20.26
N SER A 25 19.23 12.43 -20.43
CA SER A 25 19.29 11.49 -19.32
C SER A 25 20.70 11.42 -18.74
N ARG A 26 20.82 10.89 -17.51
CA ARG A 26 22.13 10.61 -16.90
C ARG A 26 22.22 9.18 -16.40
N THR A 27 23.27 8.47 -16.80
CA THR A 27 23.62 7.14 -16.26
C THR A 27 24.97 7.25 -15.56
N HIS A 28 25.05 6.76 -14.31
CA HIS A 28 26.23 6.97 -13.45
C HIS A 28 26.65 8.45 -13.34
N GLY A 29 25.69 9.38 -13.46
CA GLY A 29 25.92 10.82 -13.47
C GLY A 29 26.41 11.41 -14.79
N GLN A 30 26.73 10.58 -15.79
CA GLN A 30 27.22 11.01 -17.11
C GLN A 30 26.06 11.18 -18.11
N PRO A 31 26.16 12.11 -19.08
CA PRO A 31 25.16 12.26 -20.13
C PRO A 31 24.91 10.95 -20.90
N ALA A 32 23.64 10.67 -21.17
CA ALA A 32 23.18 9.49 -21.91
C ALA A 32 22.06 9.88 -22.89
N SER A 33 21.50 8.88 -23.58
CA SER A 33 20.42 9.08 -24.56
C SER A 33 19.26 9.91 -23.99
N PRO A 34 18.71 10.87 -24.75
CA PRO A 34 17.58 11.69 -24.29
C PRO A 34 16.35 10.87 -23.91
N THR A 35 15.51 11.43 -23.03
CA THR A 35 14.20 10.88 -22.62
C THR A 35 13.17 12.02 -22.54
N LYS A 36 11.92 11.68 -22.22
CA LYS A 36 10.87 12.67 -21.92
C LYS A 36 10.75 12.86 -20.42
N LEU A 37 10.66 14.10 -19.95
CA LEU A 37 10.52 14.39 -18.53
C LEU A 37 9.24 13.75 -17.96
N GLY A 38 8.12 13.85 -18.67
CA GLY A 38 6.87 13.19 -18.26
C GLY A 38 7.00 11.66 -18.13
N LYS A 39 7.75 11.02 -19.03
CA LYS A 39 8.04 9.58 -18.94
C LYS A 39 8.77 9.24 -17.63
N GLU A 40 9.76 10.04 -17.23
CA GLU A 40 10.49 9.79 -15.98
C GLU A 40 9.58 9.92 -14.75
N PHE A 41 8.60 10.84 -14.76
CA PHE A 41 7.57 10.91 -13.72
C PHE A 41 6.72 9.63 -13.68
N MET A 42 6.28 9.11 -14.82
CA MET A 42 5.49 7.87 -14.87
C MET A 42 6.24 6.63 -14.39
N VAL A 43 7.57 6.61 -14.49
CA VAL A 43 8.38 5.52 -13.89
C VAL A 43 8.19 5.49 -12.37
N PHE A 44 8.20 6.66 -11.70
CA PHE A 44 7.92 6.74 -10.26
C PHE A 44 6.48 6.38 -9.94
N TRP A 45 5.52 6.91 -10.69
CA TRP A 45 4.09 6.60 -10.51
C TRP A 45 3.85 5.10 -10.54
N THR A 46 4.38 4.42 -11.56
CA THR A 46 4.21 2.97 -11.77
C THR A 46 4.73 2.19 -10.58
N ARG A 47 5.95 2.49 -10.12
CA ARG A 47 6.57 1.80 -8.98
C ARG A 47 5.76 1.98 -7.70
N ILE A 48 5.32 3.21 -7.41
CA ILE A 48 4.53 3.50 -6.20
C ILE A 48 3.17 2.79 -6.28
N ASN A 49 2.50 2.83 -7.43
CA ASN A 49 1.19 2.21 -7.61
C ASN A 49 1.26 0.68 -7.43
N GLU A 50 2.30 0.02 -7.93
CA GLU A 50 2.52 -1.41 -7.69
C GLU A 50 2.72 -1.72 -6.20
N GLN A 51 3.52 -0.93 -5.49
CA GLN A 51 3.67 -1.09 -4.03
C GLN A 51 2.34 -0.88 -3.29
N LEU A 52 1.53 0.10 -3.72
CA LEU A 52 0.22 0.34 -3.14
C LEU A 52 -0.76 -0.82 -3.37
N LYS A 53 -0.72 -1.44 -4.55
CA LYS A 53 -1.51 -2.66 -4.84
C LYS A 53 -1.11 -3.78 -3.89
N SER A 54 0.18 -4.04 -3.74
CA SER A 54 0.68 -5.06 -2.79
C SER A 54 0.28 -4.75 -1.35
N LEU A 55 0.44 -3.50 -0.91
CA LEU A 55 0.07 -3.07 0.45
C LEU A 55 -1.41 -3.29 0.74
N LYS A 56 -2.30 -3.00 -0.23
CA LYS A 56 -3.75 -3.21 -0.11
C LYS A 56 -4.14 -4.69 0.01
N GLN A 57 -3.29 -5.61 -0.47
CA GLN A 57 -3.54 -7.05 -0.41
C GLN A 57 -3.13 -7.66 0.94
N ILE A 58 -2.42 -6.93 1.80
CA ILE A 58 -1.98 -7.46 3.10
C ILE A 58 -3.23 -7.65 3.99
N PRO A 59 -3.51 -8.88 4.45
CA PRO A 59 -4.68 -9.14 5.29
C PRO A 59 -4.47 -8.52 6.68
N ASN A 60 -5.46 -7.75 7.13
CA ASN A 60 -5.49 -7.23 8.49
C ASN A 60 -5.94 -8.33 9.45
N SER A 61 -4.99 -8.95 10.13
CA SER A 61 -5.28 -10.00 11.12
C SER A 61 -5.48 -9.40 12.50
N ALA A 62 -6.51 -9.87 13.21
CA ALA A 62 -6.77 -9.53 14.60
C ALA A 62 -6.99 -10.80 15.43
N LYS A 63 -6.79 -10.71 16.74
CA LYS A 63 -7.02 -11.82 17.68
C LYS A 63 -7.83 -11.33 18.87
N PHE A 64 -8.85 -12.11 19.22
CA PHE A 64 -9.61 -11.98 20.45
C PHE A 64 -9.73 -13.37 21.09
N ALA A 65 -8.95 -13.65 22.13
CA ALA A 65 -8.94 -14.99 22.74
C ALA A 65 -8.52 -15.05 24.23
N GLY A 66 -8.52 -13.92 24.93
CA GLY A 66 -8.11 -13.80 26.34
C GLY A 66 -6.59 -13.94 26.56
N ALA A 67 -6.17 -13.98 27.83
CA ALA A 67 -4.77 -13.80 28.27
C ALA A 67 -3.72 -14.63 27.52
N VAL A 68 -4.01 -15.90 27.22
CA VAL A 68 -3.10 -16.81 26.50
C VAL A 68 -3.70 -17.37 25.21
N GLY A 69 -4.85 -16.86 24.77
CA GLY A 69 -5.49 -17.29 23.53
C GLY A 69 -6.41 -18.51 23.61
N ASN A 70 -6.79 -18.96 24.80
CA ASN A 70 -7.59 -20.18 25.02
C ASN A 70 -9.02 -19.93 25.54
N PHE A 71 -9.40 -18.66 25.70
CA PHE A 71 -10.69 -18.25 26.28
C PHE A 71 -10.94 -18.72 27.73
N ASN A 72 -9.90 -19.02 28.51
CA ASN A 72 -10.04 -19.64 29.84
C ASN A 72 -11.01 -18.87 30.76
N ALA A 73 -10.76 -17.57 31.00
CA ALA A 73 -11.63 -16.74 31.83
C ALA A 73 -13.06 -16.61 31.27
N HIS A 74 -13.19 -16.55 29.95
CA HIS A 74 -14.47 -16.41 29.26
C HIS A 74 -15.34 -17.66 29.41
N LYS A 75 -14.73 -18.84 29.29
CA LYS A 75 -15.38 -20.15 29.49
C LYS A 75 -15.83 -20.35 30.94
N VAL A 76 -15.05 -19.87 31.91
CA VAL A 76 -15.42 -19.93 33.34
C VAL A 76 -16.60 -19.01 33.63
N ALA A 77 -16.57 -17.77 33.15
CA ALA A 77 -17.63 -16.79 33.42
C ALA A 77 -18.93 -17.07 32.63
N TYR A 78 -18.83 -17.53 31.38
CA TYR A 78 -19.97 -17.82 30.50
C TYR A 78 -19.75 -19.13 29.73
N PRO A 79 -20.03 -20.28 30.36
CA PRO A 79 -19.74 -21.60 29.77
C PRO A 79 -20.62 -21.93 28.56
N ASN A 80 -21.82 -21.33 28.47
CA ASN A 80 -22.79 -21.65 27.41
C ASN A 80 -22.55 -20.86 26.11
N ILE A 81 -21.60 -19.92 26.08
CA ILE A 81 -21.28 -19.13 24.89
C ILE A 81 -20.18 -19.82 24.08
N ASN A 82 -20.40 -20.00 22.77
CA ASN A 82 -19.36 -20.47 21.86
C ASN A 82 -18.41 -19.32 21.48
N TRP A 83 -17.41 -19.08 22.34
CA TRP A 83 -16.42 -18.01 22.19
C TRP A 83 -15.58 -18.10 20.90
N LYS A 84 -15.33 -19.32 20.38
CA LYS A 84 -14.58 -19.51 19.14
C LYS A 84 -15.42 -19.08 17.92
N ASN A 85 -16.73 -19.32 17.95
CA ASN A 85 -17.62 -18.82 16.91
C ASN A 85 -17.75 -17.29 16.99
N LEU A 86 -17.90 -16.75 18.21
CA LEU A 86 -17.97 -15.30 18.42
C LEU A 86 -16.72 -14.58 17.88
N GLN A 87 -15.51 -15.13 18.11
CA GLN A 87 -14.27 -14.57 17.56
C GLN A 87 -14.25 -14.53 16.02
N ARG A 88 -14.93 -15.45 15.32
CA ARG A 88 -14.89 -15.51 13.84
C ARG A 88 -15.78 -14.47 13.16
N ILE A 89 -16.79 -13.98 13.87
CA ILE A 89 -17.73 -12.97 13.37
C ILE A 89 -17.38 -11.56 13.88
N LEU A 90 -16.35 -11.45 14.72
CA LEU A 90 -15.70 -10.22 15.16
C LEU A 90 -14.42 -9.99 14.34
#